data_AF-A0A940VMN5-F1
#
_entry.id   AF-A0A940VMN5-F1
#
_cell.length_a   1.000
_cell.length_b   1.000
_cell.length_c   1.000
_cell.angle_alpha   90.00
_cell.angle_beta   90.00
_cell.angle_gamma   90.00
#
_symmetry.space_group_name_H-M   'P 1'
#
loop_
_entity.id
_entity.type
_entity.pdbx_description
1 polymer ?
#
loop_
_entity_poly.entity_id
_entity_poly.type
_entity_poly.pdbx_seq_one_letter_code
_entity_poly.pdbx_strand_id
1 'polypeptide(L)'
;MITLILPDVPPSLNRWARKHWRSQSEIKKRWEQEVWAAAVNARVKGLNLLKAKVHIVYEFKTNARRDKDNYTPKFIMDGLVKSGVIVDDNDSNIDLSWELAVAGSNATRIMIEAVS
;
A
#
# COMPACT_ATOMS: atom_id res chain seq x y z
N MET A 1 6.08 5.87 15.10
CA MET A 1 5.62 6.03 13.70
C MET A 1 6.60 5.31 12.77
N ILE A 2 6.11 4.40 11.94
CA ILE A 2 6.89 3.63 10.96
C ILE A 2 6.60 4.21 9.57
N THR A 3 7.62 4.37 8.74
CA THR A 3 7.46 4.82 7.35
C THR A 3 8.08 3.83 6.39
N LEU A 4 7.30 3.36 5.41
CA LEU A 4 7.75 2.54 4.30
C LEU A 4 7.64 3.34 3.01
N ILE A 5 8.62 3.20 2.12
CA ILE A 5 8.64 3.87 0.82
C ILE A 5 8.81 2.81 -0.26
N LEU A 6 7.88 2.77 -1.20
CA LEU A 6 7.97 1.94 -2.40
C LEU A 6 8.30 2.86 -3.60
N PRO A 7 9.10 2.38 -4.56
CA PRO A 7 9.64 3.20 -5.64
C PRO A 7 8.63 3.55 -6.75
N ASP A 8 7.37 3.13 -6.64
CA ASP A 8 6.36 3.33 -7.67
C ASP A 8 4.94 3.35 -7.06
N VAL A 9 3.93 3.57 -7.90
CA VAL A 9 2.50 3.56 -7.55
C VAL A 9 1.77 2.38 -8.21
N PRO A 10 0.90 1.63 -7.50
CA PRO A 10 0.12 0.55 -8.10
C PRO A 10 -0.76 1.02 -9.26
N PRO A 11 -1.05 0.12 -10.23
CA PRO A 11 -2.04 0.43 -11.24
C PRO A 11 -3.39 0.69 -10.55
N SER A 12 -4.16 1.63 -11.10
CA SER A 12 -5.53 1.84 -10.66
C SER A 12 -6.35 0.55 -10.73
N LEU A 13 -7.32 0.37 -9.84
CA LEU A 13 -8.15 -0.85 -9.76
C LEU A 13 -8.83 -1.19 -11.09
N ASN A 14 -9.39 -0.20 -11.79
CA ASN A 14 -10.01 -0.39 -13.10
C ASN A 14 -9.01 -0.89 -14.17
N ARG A 15 -7.77 -0.42 -14.12
CA ARG A 15 -6.71 -0.88 -15.04
C ARG A 15 -6.25 -2.29 -14.71
N TRP A 16 -6.27 -2.66 -13.43
CA TRP A 16 -5.94 -4.00 -12.97
C TRP A 16 -7.04 -4.99 -13.32
N ALA A 17 -8.31 -4.68 -13.01
CA ALA A 17 -9.46 -5.55 -13.19
C ALA A 17 -9.71 -5.96 -14.66
N ARG A 18 -9.35 -5.09 -15.62
CA ARG A 18 -9.48 -5.39 -17.07
C ARG A 18 -8.41 -6.33 -17.61
N LYS A 19 -7.40 -6.69 -16.83
CA LYS A 19 -6.32 -7.59 -17.29
C LYS A 19 -6.75 -9.05 -17.17
N HIS A 20 -6.10 -9.90 -17.96
CA HIS A 20 -6.23 -11.35 -17.82
C HIS A 20 -5.84 -11.78 -16.39
N TRP A 21 -6.52 -12.79 -15.84
CA TRP A 21 -6.37 -13.22 -14.44
C TRP A 21 -4.92 -13.54 -14.05
N ARG A 22 -4.13 -14.10 -14.99
CA ARG A 22 -2.71 -14.38 -14.76
C ARG A 22 -1.93 -13.09 -14.50
N SER A 23 -2.12 -12.08 -15.34
CA SER A 23 -1.48 -10.77 -15.16
C SER A 23 -1.99 -10.05 -13.91
N GLN A 24 -3.26 -10.25 -13.54
CA GLN A 24 -3.79 -9.72 -12.28
C GLN A 24 -3.03 -10.30 -11.08
N SER A 25 -2.82 -11.62 -11.08
CA SER A 25 -2.08 -12.34 -10.04
C SER A 25 -0.61 -11.93 -9.98
N GLU A 26 0.06 -11.79 -11.13
CA GLU A 26 1.45 -11.34 -11.20
C GLU A 26 1.63 -9.92 -10.65
N ILE A 27 0.74 -8.99 -11.03
CA ILE A 27 0.76 -7.62 -10.51
C ILE A 27 0.56 -7.62 -9.00
N LYS A 28 -0.43 -8.38 -8.51
CA LYS A 28 -0.71 -8.49 -7.09
C LYS A 28 0.51 -8.99 -6.32
N LYS A 29 1.11 -10.10 -6.79
CA LYS A 29 2.30 -10.70 -6.17
C LYS A 29 3.49 -9.75 -6.17
N ARG A 30 3.72 -9.01 -7.26
CA ARG A 30 4.78 -7.99 -7.33
C ARG A 30 4.61 -6.96 -6.20
N TRP A 31 3.41 -6.39 -6.05
CA TRP A 31 3.18 -5.36 -5.03
C TRP A 31 3.32 -5.89 -3.61
N GLU A 32 2.86 -7.12 -3.35
CA GLU A 32 3.10 -7.77 -2.06
C GLU A 32 4.60 -7.94 -1.77
N GLN A 33 5.41 -8.27 -2.77
CA GLN A 33 6.86 -8.37 -2.64
C GLN A 33 7.53 -7.01 -2.38
N GLU A 34 7.08 -5.95 -3.04
CA GLU A 34 7.59 -4.58 -2.80
C GLU A 34 7.31 -4.12 -1.37
N VAL A 35 6.09 -4.33 -0.86
CA VAL A 35 5.74 -4.01 0.53
C VAL A 35 6.56 -4.86 1.50
N TRP A 36 6.71 -6.16 1.22
CA TRP A 36 7.54 -7.05 2.02
C TRP A 36 9.00 -6.59 2.09
N ALA A 37 9.59 -6.23 0.94
CA ALA A 37 10.96 -5.74 0.88
C ALA A 37 11.13 -4.43 1.67
N ALA A 38 10.18 -3.50 1.54
CA ALA A 38 10.17 -2.27 2.32
C ALA A 38 10.07 -2.54 3.83
N ALA A 39 9.21 -3.47 4.25
CA ALA A 39 9.06 -3.87 5.65
C ALA A 39 10.32 -4.54 6.23
N VAL A 40 11.01 -5.36 5.43
CA VAL A 40 12.29 -5.98 5.81
C VAL A 40 13.38 -4.92 5.96
N ASN A 41 13.50 -4.00 5.00
CA ASN A 41 14.49 -2.93 5.04
C ASN A 41 14.27 -2.01 6.24
N ALA A 42 13.02 -1.72 6.59
CA ALA A 42 12.64 -0.96 7.77
C ALA A 42 12.71 -1.76 9.09
N ARG A 43 13.03 -3.06 9.04
CA ARG A 43 13.09 -3.97 10.21
C ARG A 43 11.79 -4.06 11.00
N VAL A 44 10.64 -3.96 10.32
CA VAL A 44 9.29 -4.04 10.92
C VAL A 44 8.52 -5.28 10.45
N LYS A 45 9.13 -6.14 9.64
CA LYS A 45 8.55 -7.42 9.22
C LYS A 45 8.27 -8.30 10.44
N GLY A 46 7.04 -8.78 10.59
CA GLY A 46 6.61 -9.62 11.71
C GLY A 46 6.30 -8.85 13.00
N LEU A 47 6.12 -7.53 12.94
CA LEU A 47 5.72 -6.71 14.09
C LEU A 47 4.32 -7.07 14.61
N ASN A 48 3.43 -7.57 13.73
CA ASN A 48 2.09 -8.05 14.05
C ASN A 48 1.28 -7.05 14.89
N LEU A 49 1.15 -5.81 14.41
CA LEU A 49 0.31 -4.82 15.06
C LEU A 49 -1.15 -5.26 15.03
N LEU A 50 -1.78 -5.31 16.21
CA LEU A 50 -3.19 -5.64 16.37
C LEU A 50 -4.11 -4.47 15.99
N LYS A 51 -3.67 -3.24 16.26
CA LYS A 51 -4.38 -2.02 15.88
C LYS A 51 -3.40 -1.00 15.33
N ALA A 52 -3.73 -0.38 14.22
CA ALA A 52 -2.88 0.62 13.60
C ALA A 52 -3.68 1.66 12.81
N LYS A 53 -3.15 2.89 12.76
CA LYS A 53 -3.52 3.88 11.75
C LYS A 53 -2.56 3.72 10.58
N VAL A 54 -3.12 3.56 9.38
CA VAL A 54 -2.35 3.42 8.14
C VAL A 54 -2.74 4.58 7.24
N HIS A 55 -1.77 5.46 6.96
CA HIS A 55 -1.94 6.56 6.03
C HIS A 55 -1.05 6.35 4.80
N ILE A 56 -1.65 6.34 3.61
CA ILE A 56 -0.96 6.06 2.35
C ILE A 56 -1.00 7.28 1.44
N VAL A 57 0.17 7.70 0.96
CA VAL A 57 0.30 8.77 -0.03
C VAL A 57 0.81 8.16 -1.33
N TYR A 58 0.01 8.24 -2.38
CA TYR A 58 0.44 7.93 -3.73
C TYR A 58 0.95 9.19 -4.41
N GLU A 59 2.27 9.28 -4.56
CA GLU A 59 2.95 10.38 -5.22
C GLU A 59 3.02 10.09 -6.72
N PHE A 60 2.52 11.00 -7.54
CA PHE A 60 2.55 10.89 -8.99
C PHE A 60 3.43 11.97 -9.61
N LYS A 61 4.23 11.58 -10.61
CA LYS A 61 5.05 12.52 -11.40
C LYS A 61 4.25 13.63 -12.08
N THR A 62 3.00 13.36 -12.44
CA THR A 62 2.19 14.26 -13.28
C THR A 62 0.88 14.63 -12.59
N ASN A 63 0.39 15.84 -12.85
CA ASN A 63 -0.91 16.33 -12.37
C ASN A 63 -2.10 15.86 -13.24
N ALA A 64 -2.02 14.67 -13.83
CA ALA A 64 -3.16 14.11 -14.54
C ALA A 64 -4.30 13.84 -13.56
N ARG A 65 -5.54 14.20 -13.93
CA ARG A 65 -6.72 13.94 -13.11
C ARG A 65 -6.85 12.43 -12.86
N ARG A 66 -6.95 12.05 -11.59
CA ARG A 66 -7.12 10.67 -11.13
C ARG A 66 -8.28 10.62 -10.16
N ASP A 67 -9.03 9.53 -10.23
CA ASP A 67 -10.09 9.23 -9.28
C ASP A 67 -9.48 8.56 -8.04
N LYS A 68 -9.72 9.12 -6.85
CA LYS A 68 -9.18 8.64 -5.57
C LYS A 68 -9.64 7.21 -5.27
N ASP A 69 -10.89 6.88 -5.56
CA ASP A 69 -11.47 5.57 -5.23
C ASP A 69 -10.92 4.48 -6.16
N ASN A 70 -10.49 4.87 -7.35
CA ASN A 70 -9.81 3.97 -8.28
C ASN A 70 -8.37 3.62 -7.81
N TYR A 71 -7.91 4.19 -6.70
CA TYR A 71 -6.64 3.93 -6.03
C TYR A 71 -6.81 3.45 -4.58
N THR A 72 -7.97 2.90 -4.21
CA THR A 72 -8.14 2.23 -2.91
C THR A 72 -6.98 1.24 -2.68
N PRO A 73 -6.30 1.29 -1.51
CA PRO A 73 -4.96 0.73 -1.33
C PRO A 73 -4.89 -0.79 -1.13
N LYS A 74 -5.65 -1.54 -1.93
CA LYS A 74 -5.78 -3.00 -1.81
C LYS A 74 -4.44 -3.74 -1.85
N PHE A 75 -3.58 -3.39 -2.80
CA PHE A 75 -2.27 -4.05 -2.95
C PHE A 75 -1.35 -3.81 -1.75
N ILE A 76 -1.44 -2.62 -1.16
CA ILE A 76 -0.59 -2.22 -0.05
C ILE A 76 -1.05 -2.93 1.22
N MET A 77 -2.36 -2.93 1.50
CA MET A 77 -2.95 -3.64 2.64
C MET A 77 -2.66 -5.14 2.58
N ASP A 78 -2.90 -5.79 1.44
CA ASP A 78 -2.58 -7.21 1.23
C ASP A 78 -1.09 -7.50 1.52
N GLY A 79 -0.19 -6.59 1.13
CA GLY A 79 1.24 -6.69 1.40
C GLY A 79 1.62 -6.49 2.88
N LEU A 80 0.97 -5.57 3.59
CA LEU A 80 1.21 -5.31 5.02
C LEU A 80 0.81 -6.50 5.88
N VAL A 81 -0.34 -7.12 5.58
CA VAL A 81 -0.80 -8.36 6.24
C VAL A 81 0.16 -9.51 5.94
N LYS A 82 0.51 -9.73 4.66
CA LYS A 82 1.42 -10.83 4.28
C LYS A 82 2.84 -10.69 4.80
N SER A 83 3.32 -9.47 5.01
CA SER A 83 4.61 -9.21 5.63
C SER A 83 4.55 -9.30 7.17
N GLY A 84 3.37 -9.47 7.76
CA GLY A 84 3.17 -9.53 9.21
C GLY A 84 3.49 -8.19 9.88
N VAL A 85 3.35 -7.06 9.19
CA VAL A 85 3.48 -5.74 9.81
C VAL A 85 2.23 -5.46 10.65
N ILE A 86 1.06 -5.78 10.08
CA ILE A 86 -0.24 -5.78 10.76
C ILE A 86 -0.79 -7.21 10.75
N VAL A 87 -1.63 -7.54 11.74
CA VAL A 87 -2.23 -8.88 11.85
C VAL A 87 -3.33 -9.09 10.81
N ASP A 88 -4.16 -8.07 10.57
CA ASP A 88 -5.36 -8.16 9.75
C ASP A 88 -5.72 -6.77 9.18
N ASP A 89 -6.41 -6.72 8.05
CA ASP A 89 -6.88 -5.48 7.39
C ASP A 89 -8.34 -5.13 7.70
N ASN A 90 -8.97 -5.87 8.62
CA ASN A 90 -10.35 -5.63 9.04
C ASN A 90 -10.58 -4.23 9.67
N ASP A 91 -11.74 -3.65 9.35
CA ASP A 91 -12.17 -2.29 9.72
C ASP A 91 -12.20 -2.02 11.24
N SER A 92 -12.38 -3.07 12.07
CA SER A 92 -12.36 -2.91 13.53
C SER A 92 -10.97 -2.64 14.11
N ASN A 93 -9.91 -2.90 13.33
CA ASN A 93 -8.53 -2.92 13.81
C ASN A 93 -7.66 -1.88 13.10
N ILE A 94 -7.98 -1.53 11.85
CA ILE A 94 -7.18 -0.63 11.03
C ILE A 94 -7.96 0.61 10.66
N ASP A 95 -7.45 1.78 11.07
CA ASP A 95 -7.90 3.08 10.58
C ASP A 95 -7.11 3.44 9.33
N LEU A 96 -7.73 3.22 8.17
CA LEU A 96 -7.10 3.36 6.85
C LEU A 96 -7.49 4.69 6.20
N SER A 97 -6.48 5.46 5.80
CA SER A 97 -6.66 6.65 4.97
C SER A 97 -5.65 6.69 3.82
N TRP A 98 -6.03 7.31 2.71
CA TRP A 98 -5.11 7.54 1.60
C TRP A 98 -5.39 8.85 0.87
N GLU A 99 -4.38 9.34 0.15
CA GLU A 99 -4.47 10.50 -0.73
C GLU A 99 -3.61 10.34 -1.99
N LEU A 100 -3.92 11.16 -3.00
CA LEU A 100 -3.16 11.25 -4.24
C LEU A 100 -2.45 12.61 -4.24
N ALA A 101 -1.12 12.59 -4.28
CA ALA A 101 -0.29 13.78 -4.31
C ALA A 101 0.44 13.90 -5.65
N VAL A 102 0.71 15.13 -6.06
CA VAL A 102 1.60 15.40 -7.21
C VAL A 102 2.99 15.67 -6.67
N ALA A 103 3.98 14.91 -7.13
CA ALA A 103 5.38 15.05 -6.79
C ALA A 103 6.24 14.97 -8.05
N GLY A 104 7.56 15.21 -7.93
CA GLY A 104 8.50 15.08 -9.07
C GLY A 104 8.74 13.64 -9.55
N SER A 105 8.26 12.65 -8.80
CA SER A 105 8.50 11.21 -9.01
C SER A 105 7.27 10.39 -8.64
N ASN A 106 7.23 9.14 -9.14
CA ASN A 106 6.28 8.16 -8.61
C ASN A 106 6.84 7.54 -7.33
N ALA A 107 6.02 7.45 -6.29
CA ALA A 107 6.35 6.70 -5.08
C ALA A 107 5.06 6.38 -4.30
N THR A 108 5.11 5.35 -3.47
CA THR A 108 4.08 5.10 -2.46
C THR A 108 4.71 5.25 -1.09
N ARG A 109 4.24 6.23 -0.31
CA ARG A 109 4.65 6.41 1.09
C ARG A 109 3.57 5.83 1.99
N ILE A 110 3.96 4.92 2.87
CA ILE A 110 3.07 4.24 3.82
C ILE A 110 3.51 4.64 5.22
N MET A 111 2.63 5.31 5.94
CA MET A 111 2.86 5.73 7.33
C MET A 111 1.99 4.87 8.24
N ILE A 112 2.61 4.24 9.23
CA ILE A 112 1.96 3.30 10.13
C ILE A 112 2.20 3.76 11.57
N GLU A 113 1.11 3.93 12.30
CA GLU A 113 1.12 4.26 13.73
C GLU A 113 0.41 3.16 14.51
N ALA A 114 1.10 2.56 15.48
CA ALA A 114 0.49 1.59 16.37
C ALA A 114 -0.50 2.31 17.30
N VAL A 115 -1.71 1.77 17.44
CA VAL A 115 -2.72 2.27 18.38
C VAL A 115 -2.78 1.33 19.57
N SER A 116 -2.75 1.90 20.79
CA SER A 116 -2.89 1.15 22.05
C SER A 116 -4.34 0.77 22.33
#